data_AF-A0A8U0A6Y2-F1
#
_entry.id   AF-A0A8U0A6Y2-F1
#
_cell.length_a   1.000
_cell.length_b   1.000
_cell.length_c   1.000
_cell.angle_alpha   90.00
_cell.angle_beta   90.00
_cell.angle_gamma   90.00
#
_symmetry.space_group_name_H-M   'P 1'
#
loop_
_entity.id
_entity.type
_entity.pdbx_description
1 polymer ?
#
loop_
_entity_poly.entity_id
_entity_poly.type
_entity_poly.pdbx_seq_one_letter_code
_entity_poly.pdbx_strand_id
1 'polypeptide(L)'
;MPSPERSGEALHVSIDLWYPDCWEIEITERLDVGILGYGIYMTGSEVATLFTIHADDHESVTEGIEAIRASENVHSASEMASGFRQTSIPKPGNATRELLVVHDGRKQISQPLTSRGFVCTGPIDIRGGREYWSLATNHDRKTVRVKLDEVREQMNAEINVRSMKQQTGGTATTTLPVDQFTKRQSEVFQLAREQGYYEYPKETTAGELADELGITTSTLHEHLHKVEAVLLGRDGLTQLE
;
A
#
# COMPACT_ATOMS: atom_id res chain seq x y z
N MET A 1 38.66 -16.29 -18.73
CA MET A 1 37.80 -16.06 -17.55
C MET A 1 36.38 -15.93 -18.08
N PRO A 2 35.51 -16.93 -17.91
CA PRO A 2 34.12 -16.77 -18.31
C PRO A 2 33.46 -15.77 -17.35
N SER A 3 32.88 -14.71 -17.91
CA SER A 3 32.02 -13.77 -17.18
C SER A 3 30.88 -14.54 -16.50
N PRO A 4 30.50 -14.22 -15.25
CA PRO A 4 29.33 -14.83 -14.66
C PRO A 4 28.12 -14.40 -15.49
N GLU A 5 27.39 -15.38 -16.00
CA GLU A 5 26.10 -15.21 -16.65
C GLU A 5 25.16 -14.49 -15.67
N ARG A 6 25.06 -13.17 -15.77
CA ARG A 6 23.99 -12.40 -15.11
C ARG A 6 22.73 -12.75 -15.89
N SER A 7 21.95 -13.72 -15.42
CA SER A 7 20.58 -13.91 -15.92
C SER A 7 19.83 -12.60 -15.69
N GLY A 8 19.61 -11.87 -16.77
CA GLY A 8 19.22 -10.45 -16.78
C GLY A 8 17.73 -10.22 -16.56
N GLU A 9 17.16 -10.75 -15.49
CA GLU A 9 15.77 -10.48 -15.12
C GLU A 9 15.68 -10.03 -13.66
N ALA A 10 15.14 -8.83 -13.45
CA ALA A 10 14.85 -8.33 -12.12
C ALA A 10 13.72 -9.16 -11.48
N LEU A 11 13.89 -9.49 -10.21
CA LEU A 11 12.88 -10.15 -9.40
C LEU A 11 11.97 -9.08 -8.81
N HIS A 12 10.67 -9.20 -9.06
CA HIS A 12 9.64 -8.43 -8.38
C HIS A 12 9.20 -9.17 -7.13
N VAL A 13 9.23 -8.49 -6.00
CA VAL A 13 8.93 -9.04 -4.67
C VAL A 13 7.86 -8.19 -4.03
N SER A 14 6.74 -8.81 -3.66
CA SER A 14 5.71 -8.16 -2.86
C SER A 14 5.83 -8.63 -1.43
N ILE A 15 5.91 -7.71 -0.48
CA ILE A 15 5.99 -8.01 0.95
C ILE A 15 4.96 -7.19 1.72
N ASP A 16 4.53 -7.71 2.86
CA ASP A 16 3.95 -6.89 3.93
C ASP A 16 4.88 -6.94 5.13
N LEU A 17 4.91 -5.86 5.91
CA LEU A 17 5.79 -5.76 7.05
C LEU A 17 5.22 -4.92 8.18
N TRP A 18 5.74 -5.18 9.37
CA TRP A 18 5.54 -4.41 10.58
C TRP A 18 6.88 -4.21 11.27
N TYR A 19 7.11 -3.06 11.90
CA TYR A 19 8.30 -2.77 12.70
C TYR A 19 7.97 -1.71 13.76
N PRO A 20 8.66 -1.72 14.90
CA PRO A 20 8.40 -0.77 15.99
C PRO A 20 8.77 0.67 15.60
N ASP A 21 8.18 1.62 16.33
CA ASP A 21 8.41 3.07 16.21
C ASP A 21 8.07 3.69 14.83
N CYS A 22 7.29 2.98 14.01
CA CYS A 22 6.78 3.49 12.75
C CYS A 22 5.46 4.24 12.99
N TRP A 23 5.50 5.56 12.86
CA TRP A 23 4.32 6.40 13.09
C TRP A 23 3.21 6.11 12.06
N GLU A 24 3.55 5.73 10.83
CA GLU A 24 2.58 5.38 9.79
C GLU A 24 1.77 4.13 10.20
N ILE A 25 2.45 3.11 10.73
CA ILE A 25 1.84 1.89 11.27
C ILE A 25 0.96 2.23 12.48
N GLU A 26 1.49 2.95 13.47
CA GLU A 26 0.76 3.28 14.70
C GLU A 26 -0.55 4.03 14.42
N ILE A 27 -0.52 4.98 13.49
CA ILE A 27 -1.71 5.77 13.12
C ILE A 27 -2.74 4.91 12.41
N THR A 28 -2.33 4.08 11.43
CA THR A 28 -3.25 3.24 10.66
C THR A 28 -3.75 2.00 11.42
N GLU A 29 -3.10 1.66 12.53
CA GLU A 29 -3.60 0.68 13.50
C GLU A 29 -4.71 1.27 14.37
N ARG A 30 -4.53 2.51 14.83
CA ARG A 30 -5.47 3.19 15.73
C ARG A 30 -6.69 3.78 15.02
N LEU A 31 -6.50 4.31 13.81
CA LEU A 31 -7.51 5.04 13.05
C LEU A 31 -7.87 4.28 11.78
N ASP A 32 -9.12 4.40 11.33
CA ASP A 32 -9.58 3.81 10.07
C ASP A 32 -9.19 4.67 8.86
N VAL A 33 -7.88 4.86 8.70
CA VAL A 33 -7.26 5.63 7.62
C VAL A 33 -6.22 4.79 6.91
N GLY A 34 -6.03 5.05 5.62
CA GLY A 34 -4.93 4.53 4.82
C GLY A 34 -3.96 5.65 4.43
N ILE A 35 -2.68 5.31 4.31
CA ILE A 35 -1.62 6.23 3.92
C ILE A 35 -0.87 5.63 2.74
N LEU A 36 -0.72 6.40 1.66
CA LEU A 36 0.12 6.04 0.53
C LEU A 36 1.38 6.92 0.52
N GLY A 37 2.56 6.31 0.64
CA GLY A 37 3.85 7.00 0.61
C GLY A 37 4.47 7.03 -0.78
N TYR A 38 4.88 8.22 -1.23
CA TYR A 38 5.55 8.49 -2.49
C TYR A 38 6.85 9.24 -2.26
N GLY A 39 7.86 8.95 -3.11
CA GLY A 39 9.05 9.79 -3.24
C GLY A 39 9.70 10.09 -1.89
N ILE A 40 10.41 9.10 -1.34
CA ILE A 40 11.18 9.26 -0.10
C ILE A 40 12.44 10.04 -0.44
N TYR A 41 12.50 11.31 -0.06
CA TYR A 41 13.67 12.18 -0.27
C TYR A 41 14.42 12.34 1.05
N MET A 42 15.60 11.71 1.15
CA MET A 42 16.47 11.84 2.31
C MET A 42 17.31 13.12 2.23
N THR A 43 17.28 13.92 3.30
CA THR A 43 18.18 15.06 3.50
C THR A 43 18.82 14.97 4.89
N GLY A 44 20.02 14.39 4.97
CA GLY A 44 20.71 14.19 6.24
C GLY A 44 20.03 13.13 7.11
N SER A 45 19.59 13.52 8.32
CA SER A 45 18.83 12.65 9.24
C SER A 45 17.32 12.72 9.05
N GLU A 46 16.84 13.66 8.24
CA GLU A 46 15.42 13.87 7.98
C GLU A 46 15.04 13.28 6.63
N VAL A 47 13.78 12.86 6.57
CA VAL A 47 13.16 12.37 5.34
C VAL A 47 11.94 13.21 5.06
N ALA A 48 11.88 13.78 3.86
CA ALA A 48 10.70 14.40 3.31
C ALA A 48 10.00 13.38 2.41
N THR A 49 8.78 12.99 2.79
CA THR A 49 7.96 12.03 2.03
C THR A 49 6.64 12.69 1.66
N LEU A 50 6.23 12.51 0.41
CA LEU A 50 4.90 12.88 -0.04
C LEU A 50 3.94 11.76 0.34
N PHE A 51 2.88 12.07 1.06
CA PHE A 51 1.85 11.11 1.45
C PHE A 51 0.48 11.51 0.91
N THR A 52 -0.29 10.53 0.45
CA THR A 52 -1.75 10.67 0.35
C THR A 52 -2.36 9.96 1.54
N ILE A 53 -3.02 10.69 2.44
CA ILE A 53 -3.91 10.08 3.44
C ILE A 53 -5.32 9.97 2.87
N HIS A 54 -6.00 8.87 3.14
CA HIS A 54 -7.35 8.62 2.68
C HIS A 54 -8.22 7.87 3.68
N ALA A 55 -9.53 8.09 3.60
CA ALA A 55 -10.53 7.41 4.41
C ALA A 55 -11.90 7.39 3.70
N ASP A 56 -12.90 6.80 4.35
CA ASP A 56 -14.28 6.74 3.85
C ASP A 56 -15.04 8.06 4.03
N ASP A 57 -14.55 8.97 4.88
CA ASP A 57 -15.12 10.29 5.13
C ASP A 57 -14.04 11.35 5.43
N HIS A 58 -14.42 12.63 5.34
CA HIS A 58 -13.50 13.75 5.55
C HIS A 58 -13.06 13.95 7.01
N GLU A 59 -13.90 13.57 7.98
CA GLU A 59 -13.62 13.71 9.41
C GLU A 59 -12.48 12.77 9.82
N SER A 60 -12.53 11.52 9.37
CA SER A 60 -11.48 10.52 9.55
C SER A 60 -10.14 10.98 8.95
N VAL A 61 -10.16 11.61 7.76
CA VAL A 61 -8.95 12.19 7.16
C VAL A 61 -8.40 13.33 8.01
N THR A 62 -9.26 14.23 8.51
CA THR A 62 -8.84 15.33 9.38
C THR A 62 -8.25 14.83 10.69
N GLU A 63 -8.89 13.85 11.33
CA GLU A 63 -8.37 13.20 12.54
C GLU A 63 -7.02 12.55 12.28
N GLY A 64 -6.87 11.85 11.16
CA GLY A 64 -5.60 11.28 10.73
C GLY A 64 -4.50 12.32 10.57
N ILE A 65 -4.78 13.46 9.93
CA ILE A 65 -3.80 14.56 9.76
C ILE A 65 -3.35 15.12 11.12
N GLU A 66 -4.28 15.31 12.05
CA GLU A 66 -3.96 15.79 13.40
C GLU A 66 -3.12 14.76 14.17
N ALA A 67 -3.43 13.46 14.04
CA ALA A 67 -2.62 12.40 14.60
C ALA A 67 -1.19 12.37 14.02
N ILE A 68 -1.03 12.62 12.71
CA ILE A 68 0.28 12.73 12.06
C ILE A 68 1.06 13.91 12.66
N ARG A 69 0.43 15.08 12.78
CA ARG A 69 1.05 16.28 13.36
C ARG A 69 1.45 16.10 14.83
N ALA A 70 0.73 15.27 15.57
CA ALA A 70 0.98 15.00 16.99
C ALA A 70 2.04 13.90 17.24
N SER A 71 2.48 13.19 16.21
CA SER A 71 3.48 12.12 16.34
C SER A 71 4.86 12.68 16.71
N GLU A 72 5.54 12.03 17.66
CA GLU A 72 6.89 12.41 18.08
C GLU A 72 7.95 12.20 16.99
N ASN A 73 7.68 11.32 16.03
CA ASN A 73 8.59 11.00 14.92
C ASN A 73 8.37 11.89 13.70
N VAL A 74 7.37 12.78 13.73
CA VAL A 74 7.04 13.73 12.67
C VAL A 74 7.50 15.13 13.08
N HIS A 75 8.40 15.73 12.30
CA HIS A 75 8.88 17.09 12.54
C HIS A 75 7.95 18.15 11.94
N SER A 76 7.35 17.86 10.78
CA SER A 76 6.33 18.73 10.18
C SER A 76 5.43 17.97 9.21
N ALA A 77 4.17 18.39 9.11
CA ALA A 77 3.21 17.86 8.14
C ALA A 77 2.40 19.02 7.55
N SER A 78 2.58 19.25 6.25
CA SER A 78 1.95 20.35 5.51
C SER A 78 1.00 19.82 4.46
N GLU A 79 -0.25 20.29 4.47
CA GLU A 79 -1.21 19.99 3.42
C GLU A 79 -0.81 20.68 2.11
N MET A 80 -0.87 19.93 1.02
CA MET A 80 -0.59 20.47 -0.30
C MET A 80 -1.86 21.05 -0.93
N ALA A 81 -1.69 22.12 -1.70
CA ALA A 81 -2.80 22.72 -2.44
C ALA A 81 -3.45 21.69 -3.38
N SER A 82 -4.78 21.78 -3.52
CA SER A 82 -5.55 20.90 -4.40
C SER A 82 -5.03 20.94 -5.83
N GLY A 83 -4.64 19.79 -6.39
CA GLY A 83 -4.17 19.66 -7.78
C GLY A 83 -2.73 19.16 -7.95
N PHE A 84 -1.96 18.99 -6.86
CA PHE A 84 -0.62 18.40 -6.95
C PHE A 84 -0.61 16.88 -7.19
N ARG A 85 -1.77 16.23 -7.04
CA ARG A 85 -1.92 14.78 -7.14
C ARG A 85 -1.42 14.27 -8.49
N GLN A 86 -0.55 13.25 -8.48
CA GLN A 86 -0.20 12.52 -9.69
C GLN A 86 -1.50 11.95 -10.29
N THR A 87 -1.92 12.50 -11.43
CA THR A 87 -3.20 12.20 -12.10
C THR A 87 -3.33 10.74 -12.54
N SER A 88 -2.25 9.97 -12.51
CA SER A 88 -2.18 8.56 -12.87
C SER A 88 -2.62 7.59 -11.77
N ILE A 89 -2.94 8.06 -10.56
CA ILE A 89 -3.30 7.21 -9.41
C ILE A 89 -4.78 7.44 -9.07
N PRO A 90 -5.66 6.43 -9.16
CA PRO A 90 -7.08 6.55 -8.79
C PRO A 90 -7.23 7.00 -7.33
N LYS A 91 -8.28 7.77 -7.01
CA LYS A 91 -8.51 8.27 -5.63
C LYS A 91 -8.80 7.08 -4.71
N PRO A 92 -7.88 6.72 -3.78
CA PRO A 92 -8.21 5.71 -2.80
C PRO A 92 -9.24 6.30 -1.83
N GLY A 93 -10.31 5.55 -1.55
CA GLY A 93 -11.38 6.01 -0.67
C GLY A 93 -12.22 7.18 -1.18
N ASN A 94 -13.09 7.68 -0.29
CA ASN A 94 -14.05 8.74 -0.61
C ASN A 94 -13.48 10.12 -0.30
N ALA A 95 -12.58 10.21 0.67
CA ALA A 95 -11.91 11.43 1.07
C ALA A 95 -10.39 11.23 1.04
N THR A 96 -9.67 12.20 0.48
CA THR A 96 -8.21 12.16 0.32
C THR A 96 -7.59 13.52 0.60
N ARG A 97 -6.42 13.55 1.22
CA ARG A 97 -5.56 14.74 1.35
C ARG A 97 -4.10 14.40 1.05
N GLU A 98 -3.44 15.31 0.35
CA GLU A 98 -2.01 15.22 0.04
C GLU A 98 -1.22 15.99 1.09
N LEU A 99 -0.18 15.35 1.63
CA LEU A 99 0.65 15.87 2.71
C LEU A 99 2.12 15.79 2.30
N LEU A 100 2.87 16.85 2.51
CA LEU A 100 4.32 16.79 2.59
C LEU A 100 4.69 16.63 4.06
N VAL A 101 5.30 15.49 4.41
CA VAL A 101 5.68 15.18 5.79
C VAL A 101 7.19 15.06 5.89
N VAL A 102 7.76 15.81 6.83
CA VAL A 102 9.17 15.67 7.23
C VAL A 102 9.20 14.91 8.54
N HIS A 103 9.91 13.77 8.56
CA HIS A 103 9.95 12.86 9.70
C HIS A 103 11.36 12.30 9.90
N ASP A 104 11.59 11.59 11.01
CA ASP A 104 12.88 10.96 11.32
C ASP A 104 13.15 9.81 10.33
N GLY A 105 14.18 9.96 9.51
CA GLY A 105 14.58 8.94 8.53
C GLY A 105 15.20 7.69 9.14
N ARG A 106 15.66 7.77 10.39
CA ARG A 106 16.28 6.63 11.10
C ARG A 106 15.26 5.61 11.58
N LYS A 107 13.99 6.04 11.67
CA LYS A 107 12.89 5.17 12.10
C LYS A 107 12.33 4.35 10.95
N GLN A 108 12.46 4.79 9.70
CA GLN A 108 11.89 4.06 8.56
C GLN A 108 12.70 2.83 8.10
N ILE A 109 11.97 1.81 7.66
CA ILE A 109 12.53 0.58 7.08
C ILE A 109 13.05 0.74 5.64
N SER A 110 12.76 1.86 4.99
CA SER A 110 13.12 2.16 3.59
C SER A 110 14.63 2.08 3.36
N GLN A 111 15.44 2.68 4.22
CA GLN A 111 16.90 2.71 4.10
C GLN A 111 17.55 1.32 4.26
N PRO A 112 17.19 0.49 5.27
CA PRO A 112 17.63 -0.91 5.34
C PRO A 112 17.32 -1.74 4.10
N LEU A 113 16.17 -1.51 3.43
CA LEU A 113 15.80 -2.19 2.19
C LEU A 113 16.64 -1.69 1.00
N THR A 114 16.74 -0.37 0.80
CA THR A 114 17.46 0.22 -0.34
C THR A 114 18.95 -0.06 -0.30
N SER A 115 19.58 0.04 0.88
CA SER A 115 21.00 -0.32 1.08
C SER A 115 21.31 -1.78 0.76
N ARG A 116 20.31 -2.67 0.79
CA ARG A 116 20.43 -4.09 0.42
C ARG A 116 20.05 -4.37 -1.03
N GLY A 117 19.78 -3.35 -1.84
CA GLY A 117 19.54 -3.50 -3.29
C GLY A 117 18.09 -3.79 -3.65
N PHE A 118 17.14 -3.44 -2.77
CA PHE A 118 15.72 -3.38 -3.10
C PHE A 118 15.34 -1.96 -3.54
N VAL A 119 14.49 -1.84 -4.55
CA VAL A 119 14.01 -0.54 -5.03
C VAL A 119 12.48 -0.59 -5.09
N CYS A 120 11.80 0.44 -4.58
CA CYS A 120 10.35 0.55 -4.68
C CYS A 120 9.92 0.72 -6.14
N THR A 121 8.94 -0.06 -6.57
CA THR A 121 8.37 0.04 -7.93
C THR A 121 7.02 0.74 -7.96
N GLY A 122 6.49 1.12 -6.80
CA GLY A 122 5.19 1.77 -6.64
C GLY A 122 5.09 2.48 -5.29
N PRO A 123 3.94 3.09 -4.98
CA PRO A 123 3.70 3.64 -3.65
C PRO A 123 3.80 2.57 -2.57
N ILE A 124 4.16 3.01 -1.37
CA ILE A 124 4.08 2.19 -0.17
C ILE A 124 2.66 2.36 0.37
N ASP A 125 1.93 1.28 0.51
CA ASP A 125 0.57 1.28 1.07
C ASP A 125 0.66 0.94 2.55
N ILE A 126 0.24 1.85 3.43
CA ILE A 126 0.21 1.64 4.88
C ILE A 126 -1.24 1.65 5.32
N ARG A 127 -1.69 0.53 5.87
CA ARG A 127 -3.07 0.34 6.33
C ARG A 127 -3.19 -0.76 7.36
N GLY A 128 -4.09 -0.56 8.32
CA GLY A 128 -4.37 -1.55 9.35
C GLY A 128 -3.13 -1.96 10.15
N GLY A 129 -2.23 -1.00 10.41
CA GLY A 129 -1.02 -1.25 11.17
C GLY A 129 0.05 -2.05 10.44
N ARG A 130 0.03 -2.13 9.10
CA ARG A 130 1.11 -2.78 8.33
C ARG A 130 1.43 -1.99 7.08
N GLU A 131 2.67 -2.09 6.64
CA GLU A 131 3.11 -1.54 5.36
C GLU A 131 3.18 -2.64 4.29
N TYR A 132 2.74 -2.32 3.08
CA TYR A 132 2.70 -3.18 1.92
C TYR A 132 3.60 -2.59 0.84
N TRP A 133 4.59 -3.37 0.42
CA TRP A 133 5.66 -2.92 -0.47
C TRP A 133 5.72 -3.76 -1.73
N SER A 134 5.94 -3.06 -2.86
CA SER A 134 6.31 -3.66 -4.14
C SER A 134 7.74 -3.27 -4.46
N LEU A 135 8.62 -4.28 -4.48
CA LEU A 135 10.07 -4.11 -4.61
C LEU A 135 10.58 -4.78 -5.89
N ALA A 136 11.58 -4.18 -6.53
CA ALA A 136 12.40 -4.81 -7.55
C ALA A 136 13.83 -4.99 -7.06
N THR A 137 14.46 -6.09 -7.46
CA THR A 137 15.86 -6.36 -7.16
C THR A 137 16.53 -7.23 -8.22
N ASN A 138 17.84 -7.08 -8.38
CA ASN A 138 18.65 -7.96 -9.24
C ASN A 138 19.16 -9.21 -8.51
N HIS A 139 18.70 -9.44 -7.29
CA HIS A 139 19.06 -10.61 -6.48
C HIS A 139 18.17 -11.81 -6.81
N ASP A 140 18.75 -13.01 -6.72
CA ASP A 140 17.97 -14.25 -6.81
C ASP A 140 17.10 -14.47 -5.55
N ARG A 141 16.14 -15.40 -5.63
CA ARG A 141 15.19 -15.70 -4.56
C ARG A 141 15.83 -16.13 -3.23
N LYS A 142 17.00 -16.78 -3.24
CA LYS A 142 17.70 -17.18 -2.01
C LYS A 142 18.34 -15.96 -1.36
N THR A 143 19.05 -15.16 -2.16
CA THR A 143 19.68 -13.92 -1.72
C THR A 143 18.67 -12.91 -1.19
N VAL A 144 17.50 -12.81 -1.81
CA VAL A 144 16.40 -11.96 -1.29
C VAL A 144 15.97 -12.38 0.10
N ARG A 145 15.75 -13.68 0.35
CA ARG A 145 15.32 -14.15 1.68
C ARG A 145 16.34 -13.80 2.75
N VAL A 146 17.61 -14.08 2.51
CA VAL A 146 18.70 -13.74 3.44
C VAL A 146 18.72 -12.24 3.75
N LYS A 147 18.64 -11.38 2.72
CA LYS A 147 18.62 -9.93 2.91
C LYS A 147 17.39 -9.45 3.67
N LEU A 148 16.22 -10.03 3.43
CA LEU A 148 15.02 -9.69 4.20
C LEU A 148 15.15 -10.18 5.65
N ASP A 149 15.78 -11.32 5.91
CA ASP A 149 16.05 -11.82 7.27
C ASP A 149 16.99 -10.87 8.03
N GLU A 150 18.05 -10.36 7.37
CA GLU A 150 18.91 -9.32 7.96
C GLU A 150 18.15 -8.03 8.30
N VAL A 151 17.16 -7.63 7.49
CA VAL A 151 16.31 -6.47 7.80
C VAL A 151 15.39 -6.76 8.98
N ARG A 152 14.81 -7.97 9.05
CA ARG A 152 14.02 -8.41 10.22
C ARG A 152 14.81 -8.27 11.51
N GLU A 153 16.05 -8.77 11.52
CA GLU A 153 16.93 -8.68 12.69
C GLU A 153 17.34 -7.25 13.01
N GLN A 154 17.75 -6.47 12.02
CA GLN A 154 18.22 -5.09 12.23
C GLN A 154 17.14 -4.18 12.79
N MET A 155 15.90 -4.32 12.31
CA MET A 155 14.79 -3.41 12.64
C MET A 155 13.81 -4.00 13.65
N ASN A 156 14.06 -5.20 14.17
CA ASN A 156 13.10 -5.97 14.95
C ASN A 156 11.73 -6.05 14.23
N ALA A 157 11.78 -6.32 12.93
CA ALA A 157 10.64 -6.24 12.02
C ALA A 157 10.06 -7.62 11.74
N GLU A 158 8.74 -7.69 11.59
CA GLU A 158 8.04 -8.81 10.99
C GLU A 158 7.88 -8.57 9.50
N ILE A 159 8.54 -9.36 8.66
CA ILE A 159 8.41 -9.24 7.20
C ILE A 159 7.83 -10.54 6.64
N ASN A 160 6.75 -10.44 5.87
CA ASN A 160 6.11 -11.54 5.18
C ASN A 160 6.26 -11.36 3.67
N VAL A 161 6.72 -12.41 2.99
CA VAL A 161 6.79 -12.39 1.52
C VAL A 161 5.47 -12.87 0.94
N ARG A 162 4.74 -11.98 0.27
CA ARG A 162 3.47 -12.30 -0.39
C ARG A 162 3.68 -12.89 -1.78
N SER A 163 4.67 -12.40 -2.53
CA SER A 163 5.00 -12.96 -3.85
C SER A 163 6.46 -12.70 -4.29
N MET A 164 7.01 -13.58 -5.14
CA MET A 164 8.31 -13.41 -5.80
C MET A 164 8.24 -13.86 -7.26
N LYS A 165 8.07 -12.91 -8.18
CA LYS A 165 7.94 -13.17 -9.61
C LYS A 165 9.20 -12.73 -10.36
N GLN A 166 9.78 -13.63 -11.15
CA GLN A 166 10.79 -13.22 -12.14
C GLN A 166 10.04 -12.52 -13.26
N GLN A 167 10.49 -11.33 -13.66
CA GLN A 167 9.97 -10.69 -14.86
C GLN A 167 10.43 -11.46 -16.10
N THR A 168 9.74 -12.55 -16.43
CA THR A 168 9.82 -13.14 -17.76
C THR A 168 9.19 -12.15 -18.73
N GLY A 169 9.96 -11.64 -19.68
CA GLY A 169 9.48 -10.70 -20.70
C GLY A 169 8.20 -11.20 -21.37
N GLY A 170 7.07 -10.59 -21.03
CA GLY A 170 5.77 -10.94 -21.60
C GLY A 170 4.63 -10.36 -20.77
N THR A 171 4.02 -9.30 -21.30
CA THR A 171 2.76 -8.64 -20.88
C THR A 171 2.60 -8.39 -19.39
N ALA A 172 2.51 -7.12 -18.98
CA ALA A 172 2.11 -6.70 -17.64
C ALA A 172 1.04 -7.64 -17.07
N THR A 173 1.44 -8.61 -16.25
CA THR A 173 0.50 -9.35 -15.42
C THR A 173 -0.05 -8.29 -14.49
N THR A 174 -1.29 -7.88 -14.75
CA THR A 174 -2.10 -7.02 -13.90
C THR A 174 -2.11 -7.65 -12.52
N THR A 175 -1.16 -7.28 -11.66
CA THR A 175 -1.37 -7.36 -10.22
C THR A 175 -2.64 -6.54 -10.02
N LEU A 176 -3.71 -7.19 -9.56
CA LEU A 176 -4.95 -6.51 -9.25
C LEU A 176 -4.58 -5.28 -8.40
N PRO A 177 -5.01 -4.06 -8.75
CA PRO A 177 -4.65 -2.83 -8.04
C PRO A 177 -5.30 -2.75 -6.65
N VAL A 178 -5.00 -3.73 -5.79
CA VAL A 178 -5.45 -3.83 -4.40
C VAL A 178 -4.86 -2.75 -3.52
N ASP A 179 -3.83 -2.05 -4.00
CA ASP A 179 -3.20 -0.84 -3.46
C ASP A 179 -4.10 0.40 -3.57
N GLN A 180 -5.24 0.31 -4.25
CA GLN A 180 -6.17 1.42 -4.45
C GLN A 180 -7.45 1.30 -3.61
N PHE A 181 -7.61 0.23 -2.83
CA PHE A 181 -8.79 -0.02 -2.01
C PHE A 181 -8.63 0.56 -0.61
N THR A 182 -9.71 1.13 -0.05
CA THR A 182 -9.74 1.40 1.40
C THR A 182 -9.69 0.12 2.21
N LYS A 183 -9.37 0.22 3.50
CA LYS A 183 -9.43 -0.92 4.43
C LYS A 183 -10.79 -1.61 4.33
N ARG A 184 -11.88 -0.84 4.40
CA ARG A 184 -13.24 -1.38 4.32
C ARG A 184 -13.54 -2.03 2.97
N GLN A 185 -13.15 -1.41 1.86
CA GLN A 185 -13.29 -1.99 0.52
C GLN A 185 -12.50 -3.30 0.36
N SER A 186 -11.29 -3.35 0.91
CA SER A 186 -10.45 -4.54 0.90
C SER A 186 -11.04 -5.65 1.79
N GLU A 187 -11.53 -5.33 2.98
CA GLU A 187 -12.21 -6.28 3.88
C GLU A 187 -13.45 -6.87 3.20
N VAL A 188 -14.32 -6.00 2.67
CA VAL A 188 -15.55 -6.39 1.97
C VAL A 188 -15.23 -7.29 0.77
N PHE A 189 -14.24 -6.92 -0.05
CA PHE A 189 -13.85 -7.70 -1.23
C PHE A 189 -13.21 -9.04 -0.86
N GLN A 190 -12.35 -9.07 0.17
CA GLN A 190 -11.73 -10.31 0.64
C GLN A 190 -12.78 -11.27 1.19
N LEU A 191 -13.68 -10.79 2.05
CA LEU A 191 -14.78 -11.59 2.60
C LEU A 191 -15.67 -12.12 1.48
N ALA A 192 -16.08 -11.27 0.53
CA ALA A 192 -16.90 -11.68 -0.60
C ALA A 192 -16.22 -12.79 -1.43
N ARG A 193 -14.92 -12.70 -1.66
CA ARG A 193 -14.17 -13.73 -2.38
C ARG A 193 -14.05 -15.03 -1.58
N GLU A 194 -13.77 -14.94 -0.29
CA GLU A 194 -13.59 -16.10 0.60
C GLU A 194 -14.89 -16.88 0.84
N GLN A 195 -16.02 -16.17 0.90
CA GLN A 195 -17.36 -16.75 1.06
C GLN A 195 -18.01 -17.14 -0.28
N GLY A 196 -17.27 -17.10 -1.40
CA GLY A 196 -17.75 -17.58 -2.69
C GLY A 196 -18.84 -16.71 -3.34
N TYR A 197 -18.88 -15.41 -3.08
CA TYR A 197 -19.83 -14.45 -3.68
C TYR A 197 -19.68 -14.33 -5.20
N TYR A 198 -18.45 -14.52 -5.68
CA TYR A 198 -18.06 -14.43 -7.08
C TYR A 198 -18.05 -15.79 -7.79
N GLU A 199 -18.30 -16.89 -7.08
CA GLU A 199 -18.30 -18.24 -7.63
C GLU A 199 -19.59 -18.55 -8.40
N TYR A 200 -19.54 -19.57 -9.26
CA TYR A 200 -20.73 -20.08 -9.95
C TYR A 200 -20.87 -21.60 -9.77
N PRO A 201 -21.92 -22.08 -9.08
CA PRO A 201 -22.98 -21.30 -8.42
C PRO A 201 -22.45 -20.49 -7.22
N LYS A 202 -23.08 -19.35 -6.92
CA LYS A 202 -22.70 -18.52 -5.77
C LYS A 202 -22.89 -19.29 -4.47
N GLU A 203 -21.89 -19.25 -3.60
CA GLU A 203 -21.92 -19.90 -2.28
C GLU A 203 -22.51 -18.98 -1.20
N THR A 204 -22.48 -17.66 -1.41
CA THR A 204 -23.09 -16.65 -0.54
C THR A 204 -23.82 -15.56 -1.34
N THR A 205 -24.71 -14.84 -0.67
CA THR A 205 -25.42 -13.67 -1.19
C THR A 205 -24.87 -12.36 -0.62
N ALA A 206 -25.19 -11.24 -1.30
CA ALA A 206 -24.87 -9.91 -0.79
C ALA A 206 -25.62 -9.58 0.52
N GLY A 207 -26.78 -10.18 0.76
CA GLY A 207 -27.52 -10.02 2.02
C GLY A 207 -26.73 -10.62 3.19
N GLU A 208 -26.32 -11.88 3.04
CA GLU A 208 -25.58 -12.61 4.08
C GLU A 208 -24.24 -11.93 4.41
N LEU A 209 -23.51 -11.45 3.40
CA LEU A 209 -22.27 -10.70 3.61
C LEU A 209 -22.49 -9.36 4.32
N ALA A 210 -23.58 -8.67 3.99
CA ALA A 210 -23.91 -7.40 4.62
C ALA A 210 -24.28 -7.58 6.09
N ASP A 211 -25.05 -8.63 6.40
CA ASP A 211 -25.42 -9.01 7.75
C ASP A 211 -24.17 -9.40 8.58
N GLU A 212 -23.24 -10.16 8.01
CA GLU A 212 -21.98 -10.54 8.65
C GLU A 212 -21.10 -9.32 8.96
N LEU A 213 -21.05 -8.36 8.06
CA LEU A 213 -20.25 -7.13 8.21
C LEU A 213 -20.95 -6.03 9.03
N GLY A 214 -22.20 -6.24 9.44
CA GLY A 214 -23.01 -5.26 10.17
C GLY A 214 -23.32 -3.99 9.36
N ILE A 215 -23.41 -4.09 8.02
CA ILE A 215 -23.69 -2.97 7.12
C ILE A 215 -24.96 -3.22 6.30
N THR A 216 -25.44 -2.19 5.60
CA THR A 216 -26.57 -2.39 4.67
C THR A 216 -26.09 -3.09 3.40
N THR A 217 -26.98 -3.84 2.74
CA THR A 217 -26.69 -4.43 1.43
C THR A 217 -26.34 -3.38 0.38
N SER A 218 -26.89 -2.16 0.50
CA SER A 218 -26.53 -1.03 -0.38
C SER A 218 -25.08 -0.60 -0.18
N THR A 219 -24.63 -0.48 1.08
CA THR A 219 -23.24 -0.13 1.42
C THR A 219 -22.27 -1.21 0.95
N LEU A 220 -22.63 -2.50 1.09
CA LEU A 220 -21.83 -3.61 0.58
C LEU A 220 -21.65 -3.50 -0.95
N HIS A 221 -22.75 -3.34 -1.70
CA HIS A 221 -22.69 -3.20 -3.15
C HIS A 221 -21.88 -1.96 -3.57
N GLU A 222 -21.96 -0.86 -2.83
CA GLU A 222 -21.15 0.32 -3.11
C GLU A 222 -19.64 0.01 -2.98
N HIS A 223 -19.22 -0.66 -1.90
CA HIS A 223 -17.83 -1.07 -1.73
C HIS A 223 -17.37 -2.03 -2.83
N LEU A 224 -18.17 -3.06 -3.15
CA LEU A 224 -17.83 -4.02 -4.21
C LEU A 224 -17.77 -3.35 -5.59
N HIS A 225 -18.72 -2.46 -5.90
CA HIS A 225 -18.72 -1.74 -7.18
C HIS A 225 -17.48 -0.84 -7.35
N LYS A 226 -17.03 -0.16 -6.29
CA LYS A 226 -15.81 0.66 -6.33
C LYS A 226 -14.57 -0.19 -6.55
N VAL A 227 -14.48 -1.31 -5.83
CA VAL A 227 -13.42 -2.30 -6.03
C VAL A 227 -13.43 -2.81 -7.48
N GLU A 228 -14.59 -3.22 -7.99
CA GLU A 228 -14.74 -3.71 -9.36
C GLU A 228 -14.42 -2.65 -10.41
N ALA A 229 -14.80 -1.38 -10.21
CA ALA A 229 -14.48 -0.29 -11.13
C ALA A 229 -12.97 -0.07 -11.28
N VAL A 230 -12.25 -0.13 -10.16
CA VAL A 230 -10.79 -0.07 -10.11
C VAL A 230 -10.17 -1.31 -10.79
N LEU A 231 -10.69 -2.52 -10.53
CA LEU A 231 -10.21 -3.75 -11.17
C LEU A 231 -10.45 -3.80 -12.69
N LEU A 232 -11.57 -3.24 -13.14
CA LEU A 232 -11.96 -3.20 -14.55
C LEU A 232 -11.32 -2.02 -15.30
N GLY A 233 -10.52 -1.17 -14.64
CA GLY A 233 -9.85 -0.02 -15.25
C GLY A 233 -10.83 1.06 -15.74
N ARG A 234 -12.06 1.09 -15.23
CA ARG A 234 -13.12 2.01 -15.70
C ARG A 234 -12.94 3.45 -15.22
N ASP A 235 -12.11 3.68 -14.22
CA ASP A 235 -11.69 5.03 -13.83
C ASP A 235 -10.59 5.62 -14.75
N GLY A 236 -10.08 4.86 -15.72
CA GLY A 236 -9.09 5.30 -16.70
C GLY A 236 -9.62 5.54 -18.12
N LEU A 237 -10.91 5.30 -18.40
CA LEU A 237 -11.47 5.32 -19.77
C LEU A 237 -12.45 6.45 -20.07
N THR A 238 -12.65 7.41 -19.16
CA THR A 238 -13.50 8.59 -19.39
C THR A 238 -12.70 9.82 -19.81
N GLN A 239 -11.80 9.70 -20.80
CA GLN A 239 -11.34 10.84 -21.62
C GLN A 239 -11.03 10.39 -23.05
N LEU A 240 -12.07 10.05 -23.79
CA LEU A 240 -12.09 10.23 -25.24
C LEU A 240 -13.38 10.98 -25.57
N GLU A 241 -13.29 12.31 -25.57
CA GLU A 241 -13.97 13.24 -26.49
C GLU A 241 -13.40 14.65 -26.31
#